data_AF-A0A7Z0TJP1-F1
#
_entry.id   AF-A0A7Z0TJP1-F1
#
_cell.length_a   1.000
_cell.length_b   1.000
_cell.length_c   1.000
_cell.angle_alpha   90.00
_cell.angle_beta   90.00
_cell.angle_gamma   90.00
#
_symmetry.space_group_name_H-M   'P 1'
#
loop_
_entity.id
_entity.type
_entity.pdbx_description
1 polymer ?
#
loop_
_entity_poly.entity_id
_entity_poly.type
_entity_poly.pdbx_seq_one_letter_code
_entity_poly.pdbx_strand_id
1 'polypeptide(L)'
;KDASRHRFVTAARMCDAEDRTWFGMVRAVQRLSTEAPLPRPLRAVLFPDEATRRRGTDGKATAAPDVPDAPALLLPPGADEASTLRRENARLRADLDRAREELRQAQLDADLSARSTAALEEQRDLAVAQAEEDMETALRAMDGEEAAKAEVYVLRERLCEEGRYEETVVKEAAGAPESFRTVWERLDSLDSVLVTADAQRALELDDAQRGHIWAAKAWKGLRALNAYARAAKDGFKGGFYQYCSSQQSGGEWPRKQVALVESETTMNRWGEERIFPVPETVDASGMAEMQSHLKIDSKGSTSPRVYFLDDTKGITGRVIVGYIGAHLTNTRTN
;
A
#
# COMPACT_ATOMS: atom_id res chain seq x y z
N LYS A 1 22.29 -8.81 6.14
CA LYS A 1 21.78 -7.51 6.64
C LYS A 1 20.35 -7.26 6.13
N ASP A 2 19.48 -8.27 6.22
CA ASP A 2 18.10 -8.22 5.71
C ASP A 2 17.05 -8.26 6.84
N ALA A 3 17.48 -8.65 8.05
CA ALA A 3 16.62 -8.76 9.23
C ALA A 3 16.11 -7.42 9.79
N SER A 4 16.66 -6.29 9.36
CA SER A 4 16.24 -4.96 9.79
C SER A 4 15.05 -4.39 9.01
N ARG A 5 14.64 -5.04 7.90
CA ARG A 5 13.51 -4.58 7.07
C ARG A 5 12.16 -5.18 7.48
N HIS A 6 12.17 -6.26 8.26
CA HIS A 6 10.96 -6.96 8.70
C HIS A 6 11.03 -7.30 10.19
N ARG A 7 10.72 -6.33 11.07
CA ARG A 7 10.77 -6.48 12.54
C ARG A 7 9.89 -7.63 13.08
N PHE A 8 8.92 -8.09 12.29
CA PHE A 8 7.99 -9.16 12.65
C PHE A 8 8.31 -10.53 12.03
N VAL A 9 9.22 -10.60 11.06
CA VAL A 9 9.56 -11.83 10.33
C VAL A 9 11.08 -12.01 10.37
N THR A 10 11.58 -12.45 11.53
CA THR A 10 12.98 -12.80 11.71
C THR A 10 13.16 -14.30 11.53
N ALA A 11 14.31 -14.72 10.98
CA ALA A 11 14.62 -16.14 10.76
C ALA A 11 14.48 -16.98 12.05
N ALA A 12 14.73 -16.39 13.22
CA ALA A 12 14.55 -17.05 14.51
C ALA A 12 13.08 -17.39 14.82
N ARG A 13 12.12 -16.51 14.47
CA ARG A 13 10.68 -16.76 14.63
C ARG A 13 10.13 -17.70 13.56
N MET A 14 10.75 -17.69 12.39
CA MET A 14 10.47 -18.63 11.30
C MET A 14 11.05 -20.03 11.54
N CYS A 15 11.60 -20.36 12.70
CA CYS A 15 12.10 -21.71 12.99
C CYS A 15 11.63 -22.24 14.36
N ASP A 16 10.77 -21.48 15.04
CA ASP A 16 10.22 -21.85 16.35
C ASP A 16 8.81 -22.44 16.17
N ALA A 17 8.66 -23.72 16.53
CA ALA A 17 7.42 -24.46 16.36
C ALA A 17 6.29 -24.01 17.31
N GLU A 18 6.60 -23.23 18.35
CA GLU A 18 5.60 -22.70 19.29
C GLU A 18 5.15 -21.27 18.94
N ASP A 19 5.77 -20.60 17.97
CA ASP A 19 5.40 -19.25 17.54
C ASP A 19 4.15 -19.27 16.63
N ARG A 20 3.15 -18.41 16.91
CA ARG A 20 1.91 -18.34 16.12
C ARG A 20 2.14 -17.91 14.67
N THR A 21 3.21 -17.17 14.40
CA THR A 21 3.60 -16.76 13.04
C THR A 21 4.09 -17.94 12.20
N TRP A 22 4.75 -18.93 12.83
CA TRP A 22 5.18 -20.18 12.20
C TRP A 22 3.99 -20.98 11.66
N PHE A 23 2.90 -21.11 12.43
CA PHE A 23 1.71 -21.84 11.97
C PHE A 23 1.03 -21.25 10.73
N GLY A 24 1.01 -19.91 10.62
CA GLY A 24 0.48 -19.23 9.44
C GLY A 24 1.32 -19.47 8.19
N MET A 25 2.65 -19.42 8.32
CA MET A 25 3.58 -19.66 7.22
C MET A 25 3.64 -21.13 6.83
N VAL A 26 3.68 -22.07 7.79
CA VAL A 26 3.71 -23.51 7.49
C VAL A 26 2.45 -23.94 6.77
N ARG A 27 1.26 -23.47 7.17
CA ARG A 27 0.03 -23.76 6.42
C ARG A 27 0.04 -23.16 5.02
N ALA A 28 0.55 -21.94 4.85
CA ALA A 28 0.66 -21.30 3.54
C ALA A 28 1.66 -22.03 2.62
N VAL A 29 2.83 -22.42 3.14
CA VAL A 29 3.86 -23.16 2.43
C VAL A 29 3.40 -24.58 2.13
N GLN A 30 2.76 -25.27 3.08
CA GLN A 30 2.20 -26.60 2.88
C GLN A 30 1.10 -26.56 1.80
N ARG A 31 0.20 -25.58 1.87
CA ARG A 31 -0.84 -25.36 0.86
C ARG A 31 -0.25 -25.05 -0.52
N LEU A 32 0.78 -24.21 -0.60
CA LEU A 32 1.49 -23.94 -1.86
C LEU A 32 2.26 -25.17 -2.37
N SER A 33 2.76 -26.03 -1.47
CA SER A 33 3.48 -27.24 -1.86
C SER A 33 2.55 -28.40 -2.27
N THR A 34 1.30 -28.45 -1.77
CA THR A 34 0.36 -29.56 -2.05
C THR A 34 -0.76 -29.19 -3.02
N GLU A 35 -1.17 -27.92 -3.07
CA GLU A 35 -2.31 -27.46 -3.88
C GLU A 35 -1.91 -26.55 -5.04
N ALA A 36 -0.71 -25.95 -5.04
CA ALA A 36 -0.30 -25.11 -6.16
C ALA A 36 0.09 -25.99 -7.35
N PRO A 37 -0.48 -25.76 -8.55
CA PRO A 37 -0.01 -26.42 -9.75
C PRO A 37 1.46 -26.11 -9.99
N LEU A 38 2.28 -27.15 -10.26
CA LEU A 38 3.66 -26.96 -10.70
C LEU A 38 3.72 -25.93 -11.84
N PRO A 39 4.66 -24.97 -11.82
CA PRO A 39 4.89 -24.04 -12.91
C PRO A 39 5.06 -24.79 -14.23
N ARG A 40 4.48 -24.28 -15.33
CA ARG A 40 4.52 -24.90 -16.67
C ARG A 40 5.87 -25.52 -17.06
N PRO A 41 7.03 -24.85 -16.87
CA PRO A 41 8.33 -25.44 -17.23
C PRO A 41 8.73 -26.66 -16.38
N LEU A 42 8.24 -26.79 -15.15
CA LEU A 42 8.56 -27.92 -14.26
C LEU A 42 7.60 -29.11 -14.44
N ARG A 43 6.46 -28.93 -15.10
CA ARG A 43 5.53 -30.01 -15.45
C ARG A 43 6.09 -30.97 -16.51
N ALA A 44 7.07 -30.53 -17.29
CA ALA A 44 7.69 -31.33 -18.35
C ALA A 44 8.92 -32.13 -17.87
N VAL A 45 9.35 -31.93 -16.62
CA VAL A 45 10.51 -32.64 -16.06
C VAL A 45 10.03 -34.02 -15.60
N LEU A 46 10.28 -35.03 -16.43
CA LEU A 46 10.08 -36.44 -16.06
C LEU A 46 11.19 -36.85 -15.09
N PHE A 47 10.81 -37.18 -13.85
CA PHE A 47 11.72 -37.82 -12.91
C PHE A 47 12.03 -39.25 -13.39
N PRO A 48 13.27 -39.76 -13.20
CA PRO A 48 13.74 -41.03 -13.77
C PRO A 48 12.87 -42.26 -13.48
N ASP A 49 12.09 -42.23 -12.41
CA ASP A 49 11.25 -43.36 -11.95
C ASP A 49 9.98 -43.60 -12.79
N GLU A 50 9.54 -42.66 -13.64
CA GLU A 50 8.39 -42.89 -14.53
C GLU A 50 8.77 -43.50 -15.89
N ALA A 51 10.01 -43.28 -16.34
CA ALA A 51 10.52 -43.81 -17.61
C ALA A 51 10.68 -45.35 -17.58
N THR A 52 10.91 -45.93 -16.40
CA THR A 52 11.02 -47.38 -16.20
C THR A 52 9.66 -48.09 -16.19
N ARG A 53 8.56 -47.42 -15.79
CA ARG A 53 7.21 -48.04 -15.80
C ARG A 53 6.62 -48.17 -17.20
N ARG A 54 6.84 -47.20 -18.09
CA ARG A 54 6.30 -47.25 -19.47
C ARG A 54 7.03 -48.26 -20.36
N ARG A 55 8.30 -48.55 -20.07
CA ARG A 55 9.09 -49.52 -20.86
C ARG A 55 8.78 -50.99 -20.53
N GLY A 56 8.06 -51.25 -19.43
CA GLY A 56 7.66 -52.59 -19.00
C GLY A 56 6.33 -53.11 -19.58
N THR A 57 5.52 -52.25 -20.22
CA THR A 57 4.16 -52.62 -20.69
C THR A 57 4.08 -53.02 -22.16
N ASP A 58 5.09 -52.70 -22.98
CA ASP A 58 5.08 -52.99 -24.43
C ASP A 58 5.81 -54.30 -24.81
N GLY A 59 6.25 -55.08 -23.82
CA GLY A 59 7.09 -56.26 -24.00
C GLY A 59 6.44 -57.58 -23.59
N LYS A 60 5.14 -57.79 -23.81
CA LYS A 60 4.50 -59.10 -23.56
C LYS A 60 3.89 -59.68 -24.85
N ALA A 61 4.64 -60.64 -25.38
CA ALA A 61 4.34 -61.48 -26.52
C ALA A 61 2.99 -62.22 -26.41
N THR A 62 2.35 -62.42 -27.56
CA THR A 62 1.49 -63.59 -27.80
C THR A 62 2.10 -64.38 -28.94
N ALA A 63 2.37 -65.67 -28.68
CA ALA A 63 2.99 -66.61 -29.57
C ALA A 63 1.94 -67.64 -30.06
N ALA A 64 1.92 -67.85 -31.38
CA ALA A 64 1.55 -69.04 -32.19
C ALA A 64 0.08 -69.58 -32.13
N PRO A 65 -0.43 -70.25 -33.21
CA PRO A 65 0.12 -71.52 -33.68
C PRO A 65 0.33 -71.68 -35.20
N ASP A 66 1.17 -72.67 -35.53
CA ASP A 66 1.53 -73.21 -36.84
C ASP A 66 0.35 -73.84 -37.62
N VAL A 67 0.33 -73.66 -38.94
CA VAL A 67 -0.34 -74.55 -39.92
C VAL A 67 0.53 -74.60 -41.21
N PRO A 68 0.78 -75.77 -41.83
CA PRO A 68 1.79 -75.94 -42.86
C PRO A 68 1.29 -75.74 -44.31
N ASP A 69 2.24 -75.39 -45.17
CA ASP A 69 2.36 -75.61 -46.62
C ASP A 69 1.23 -75.21 -47.58
N ALA A 70 1.46 -74.09 -48.29
CA ALA A 70 1.01 -73.89 -49.67
C ALA A 70 2.06 -73.05 -50.44
N PRO A 71 2.31 -73.34 -51.73
CA PRO A 71 3.56 -73.00 -52.40
C PRO A 71 3.69 -71.51 -52.74
N ALA A 72 4.92 -71.03 -52.53
CA ALA A 72 5.39 -69.70 -52.88
C ALA A 72 5.12 -69.37 -54.36
N LEU A 73 4.18 -68.47 -54.61
CA LEU A 73 4.19 -67.64 -55.81
C LEU A 73 5.23 -66.55 -55.59
N LEU A 74 6.33 -66.64 -56.34
CA LEU A 74 7.40 -65.66 -56.41
C LEU A 74 6.84 -64.24 -56.60
N LEU A 75 6.84 -63.43 -55.53
CA LEU A 75 6.88 -61.99 -55.66
C LEU A 75 8.31 -61.56 -56.04
N PRO A 76 8.48 -60.52 -56.87
CA PRO A 76 9.79 -60.04 -57.25
C PRO A 76 10.54 -59.49 -56.01
N PRO A 77 11.85 -59.75 -55.87
CA PRO A 77 12.64 -59.44 -54.66
C PRO A 77 12.79 -57.93 -54.34
N GLY A 78 12.16 -57.03 -55.10
CA GLY A 78 12.16 -55.58 -54.84
C GLY A 78 10.82 -55.00 -54.35
N ALA A 79 9.74 -55.78 -54.28
CA ALA A 79 8.42 -55.27 -53.88
C ALA A 79 8.31 -55.04 -52.35
N ASP A 80 8.97 -55.89 -51.56
CA ASP A 80 8.89 -55.84 -50.09
C ASP A 80 9.78 -54.73 -49.50
N GLU A 81 10.99 -54.56 -50.03
CA GLU A 81 11.88 -53.43 -49.70
C GLU A 81 11.23 -52.07 -50.07
N ALA A 82 10.62 -51.97 -51.25
CA ALA A 82 9.92 -50.77 -51.66
C ALA A 82 8.67 -50.48 -50.79
N SER A 83 8.03 -51.51 -50.22
CA SER A 83 6.92 -51.33 -49.27
C SER A 83 7.42 -50.82 -47.92
N THR A 84 8.57 -51.33 -47.47
CA THR A 84 9.22 -50.97 -46.21
C THR A 84 9.73 -49.53 -46.24
N LEU A 85 10.43 -49.15 -47.31
CA LEU A 85 10.91 -47.78 -47.52
C LEU A 85 9.77 -46.74 -47.58
N ARG A 86 8.60 -47.11 -48.11
CA ARG A 86 7.41 -46.23 -48.12
C ARG A 86 6.84 -46.04 -46.72
N ARG A 87 6.75 -47.09 -45.90
CA ARG A 87 6.33 -47.00 -44.49
C ARG A 87 7.30 -46.14 -43.68
N GLU A 88 8.59 -46.33 -43.90
CA GLU A 88 9.64 -45.53 -43.25
C GLU A 88 9.59 -44.06 -43.66
N ASN A 89 9.41 -43.76 -44.95
CA ASN A 89 9.20 -42.39 -45.42
C ASN A 89 7.95 -41.74 -44.81
N ALA A 90 6.85 -42.49 -44.67
CA ALA A 90 5.63 -41.98 -44.03
C ALA A 90 5.88 -41.68 -42.54
N ARG A 91 6.61 -42.53 -41.83
CA ARG A 91 7.01 -42.31 -40.43
C ARG A 91 7.91 -41.09 -40.28
N LEU A 92 8.95 -40.97 -41.11
CA LEU A 92 9.87 -39.83 -41.10
C LEU A 92 9.16 -38.50 -41.38
N ARG A 93 8.16 -38.50 -42.29
CA ARG A 93 7.32 -37.31 -42.54
C ARG A 93 6.49 -36.94 -41.31
N ALA A 94 5.87 -37.90 -40.64
CA ALA A 94 5.11 -37.66 -39.42
C ALA A 94 5.99 -37.14 -38.27
N ASP A 95 7.20 -37.67 -38.13
CA ASP A 95 8.16 -37.20 -37.12
C ASP A 95 8.67 -35.78 -37.45
N LEU A 96 8.89 -35.46 -38.73
CA LEU A 96 9.21 -34.09 -39.19
C LEU A 96 8.09 -33.09 -38.87
N ASP A 97 6.83 -33.46 -39.12
CA ASP A 97 5.70 -32.58 -38.84
C ASP A 97 5.52 -32.36 -37.33
N ARG A 98 5.75 -33.40 -36.50
CA ARG A 98 5.79 -33.24 -35.03
C ARG A 98 6.90 -32.30 -34.59
N ALA A 99 8.11 -32.47 -35.11
CA ALA A 99 9.25 -31.61 -34.77
C ALA A 99 9.02 -30.15 -35.21
N ARG A 100 8.33 -29.92 -36.33
CA ARG A 100 7.93 -28.59 -36.78
C ARG A 100 6.94 -27.93 -35.83
N GLU A 101 5.96 -28.67 -35.34
CA GLU A 101 4.99 -28.14 -34.37
C GLU A 101 5.64 -27.86 -33.02
N GLU A 102 6.53 -28.75 -32.55
CA GLU A 102 7.32 -28.52 -31.34
C GLU A 102 8.20 -27.26 -31.45
N LEU A 103 8.85 -27.06 -32.60
CA LEU A 103 9.64 -25.85 -32.85
C LEU A 103 8.78 -24.59 -32.86
N ARG A 104 7.60 -24.64 -33.50
CA ARG A 104 6.64 -23.53 -33.53
C ARG A 104 6.17 -23.17 -32.12
N GLN A 105 5.87 -24.17 -31.29
CA GLN A 105 5.46 -23.96 -29.91
C GLN A 105 6.60 -23.35 -29.08
N ALA A 106 7.82 -23.85 -29.21
CA ALA A 106 8.99 -23.31 -28.53
C ALA A 106 9.28 -21.85 -28.92
N GLN A 107 9.08 -21.49 -30.20
CA GLN A 107 9.20 -20.10 -30.66
C GLN A 107 8.15 -19.18 -30.04
N LEU A 108 6.90 -19.63 -29.93
CA LEU A 108 5.84 -18.87 -29.26
C LEU A 108 6.15 -18.65 -27.78
N ASP A 109 6.60 -19.71 -27.10
CA ASP A 109 6.93 -19.64 -25.67
C ASP A 109 8.14 -18.72 -25.42
N ALA A 110 9.12 -18.72 -26.32
CA ALA A 110 10.26 -17.80 -26.28
C ALA A 110 9.82 -16.33 -26.48
N ASP A 111 8.94 -16.04 -27.44
CA ASP A 111 8.40 -14.68 -27.66
C ASP A 111 7.60 -14.20 -26.44
N LEU A 112 6.75 -15.06 -25.87
CA LEU A 112 6.00 -14.73 -24.65
C LEU A 112 6.92 -14.47 -23.46
N SER A 113 7.96 -15.28 -23.29
CA SER A 113 8.96 -15.07 -22.24
C SER A 113 9.69 -13.75 -22.43
N ALA A 114 10.12 -13.42 -23.65
CA ALA A 114 10.81 -12.18 -23.97
C ALA A 114 9.94 -10.94 -23.69
N ARG A 115 8.64 -11.00 -24.02
CA ARG A 115 7.69 -9.93 -23.68
C ARG A 115 7.49 -9.79 -22.17
N SER A 116 7.41 -10.91 -21.45
CA SER A 116 7.28 -10.88 -19.99
C SER A 116 8.52 -10.29 -19.31
N THR A 117 9.72 -10.60 -19.80
CA THR A 117 10.96 -10.02 -19.25
C THR A 117 11.04 -8.53 -19.54
N ALA A 118 10.69 -8.09 -20.76
CA ALA A 118 10.68 -6.67 -21.12
C ALA A 118 9.70 -5.86 -20.24
N ALA A 119 8.50 -6.40 -19.98
CA ALA A 119 7.52 -5.74 -19.11
C ALA A 119 8.02 -5.63 -17.65
N LEU A 120 8.72 -6.65 -17.15
CA LEU A 120 9.31 -6.62 -15.80
C LEU A 120 10.48 -5.64 -15.71
N GLU A 121 11.30 -5.53 -16.75
CA GLU A 121 12.38 -4.54 -16.83
C GLU A 121 11.83 -3.11 -16.84
N GLU A 122 10.79 -2.85 -17.64
CA GLU A 122 10.11 -1.55 -17.64
C GLU A 122 9.53 -1.20 -16.26
N GLN A 123 8.86 -2.17 -15.61
CA GLN A 123 8.33 -1.97 -14.26
C GLN A 123 9.45 -1.70 -13.24
N ARG A 124 10.58 -2.39 -13.35
CA ARG A 124 11.76 -2.17 -12.50
C ARG A 124 12.30 -0.76 -12.70
N ASP A 125 12.45 -0.32 -13.94
CA ASP A 125 13.04 0.98 -14.26
C ASP A 125 12.14 2.13 -13.78
N LEU A 126 10.82 1.99 -13.92
CA LEU A 126 9.86 2.93 -13.32
C LEU A 126 9.96 2.97 -11.79
N ALA A 127 10.10 1.81 -11.14
CA ALA A 127 10.25 1.74 -9.69
C ALA A 127 11.57 2.37 -9.20
N VAL A 128 12.67 2.19 -9.96
CA VAL A 128 13.97 2.82 -9.67
C VAL A 128 13.87 4.33 -9.81
N ALA A 129 13.30 4.83 -10.91
CA ALA A 129 13.12 6.26 -11.12
C ALA A 129 12.29 6.91 -10.00
N GLN A 130 11.20 6.26 -9.56
CA GLN A 130 10.40 6.75 -8.43
C GLN A 130 11.21 6.78 -7.12
N ALA A 131 12.02 5.76 -6.86
CA ALA A 131 12.84 5.70 -5.66
C ALA A 131 13.93 6.79 -5.64
N GLU A 132 14.51 7.11 -6.80
CA GLU A 132 15.47 8.21 -6.96
C GLU A 132 14.80 9.58 -6.68
N GLU A 133 13.61 9.83 -7.23
CA GLU A 133 12.84 11.06 -6.97
C GLU A 133 12.47 11.20 -5.49
N ASP A 134 12.03 10.10 -4.86
CA ASP A 134 11.68 10.06 -3.44
C ASP A 134 12.92 10.35 -2.56
N MET A 135 14.08 9.80 -2.93
CA MET A 135 15.35 10.02 -2.23
C MET A 135 15.81 11.48 -2.36
N GLU A 136 15.72 12.06 -3.55
CA GLU A 136 16.07 13.47 -3.77
C GLU A 136 15.15 14.41 -2.96
N THR A 137 13.86 14.09 -2.92
CA THR A 137 12.88 14.82 -2.10
C THR A 137 13.20 14.74 -0.61
N ALA A 138 13.59 13.56 -0.12
CA ALA A 138 13.99 13.36 1.27
C ALA A 138 15.27 14.15 1.63
N LEU A 139 16.27 14.16 0.75
CA LEU A 139 17.49 14.96 0.95
C LEU A 139 17.18 16.46 1.05
N ARG A 140 16.36 17.01 0.15
CA ARG A 140 15.92 18.41 0.24
C ARG A 140 15.18 18.72 1.54
N ALA A 141 14.38 17.78 2.04
CA ALA A 141 13.70 17.94 3.32
C ALA A 141 14.68 17.96 4.50
N MET A 142 15.72 17.13 4.46
CA MET A 142 16.80 17.14 5.46
C MET A 142 17.58 18.46 5.44
N ASP A 143 17.99 18.95 4.27
CA ASP A 143 18.68 20.24 4.13
C ASP A 143 17.82 21.39 4.70
N GLY A 144 16.52 21.36 4.44
CA GLY A 144 15.56 22.32 5.00
C GLY A 144 15.46 22.24 6.53
N GLU A 145 15.52 21.03 7.11
CA GLU A 145 15.55 20.84 8.56
C GLU A 145 16.84 21.37 9.19
N GLU A 146 17.99 21.14 8.55
CA GLU A 146 19.27 21.68 8.98
C GLU A 146 19.30 23.21 8.93
N ALA A 147 18.79 23.82 7.86
CA ALA A 147 18.65 25.27 7.75
C ALA A 147 17.75 25.85 8.86
N ALA A 148 16.61 25.20 9.13
CA ALA A 148 15.72 25.63 10.21
C ALA A 148 16.39 25.50 11.60
N LYS A 149 17.15 24.43 11.84
CA LYS A 149 17.93 24.28 13.09
C LYS A 149 19.00 25.36 13.23
N ALA A 150 19.69 25.72 12.14
CA ALA A 150 20.67 26.80 12.13
C ALA A 150 20.01 28.16 12.42
N GLU A 151 18.85 28.43 11.84
CA GLU A 151 18.08 29.65 12.13
C GLU A 151 17.65 29.72 13.60
N VAL A 152 17.14 28.62 14.16
CA VAL A 152 16.80 28.53 15.59
C VAL A 152 18.03 28.79 16.47
N TYR A 153 19.20 28.28 16.09
CA TYR A 153 20.45 28.56 16.82
C TYR A 153 20.79 30.05 16.80
N VAL A 154 20.77 30.69 15.63
CA VAL A 154 21.04 32.13 15.49
C VAL A 154 20.04 32.97 16.28
N LEU A 155 18.75 32.62 16.25
CA LEU A 155 17.72 33.32 17.02
C LEU A 155 17.93 33.17 18.53
N ARG A 156 18.31 31.97 19.00
CA ARG A 156 18.65 31.76 20.42
C ARG A 156 19.87 32.56 20.84
N GLU A 157 20.90 32.61 20.01
CA GLU A 157 22.10 33.41 20.28
C GLU A 157 21.74 34.89 20.43
N ARG A 158 20.93 35.46 19.51
CA ARG A 158 20.45 36.84 19.60
C ARG A 158 19.62 37.11 20.86
N LEU A 159 18.72 36.20 21.23
CA LEU A 159 17.93 36.33 22.46
C LEU A 159 18.80 36.31 23.71
N CYS A 160 19.86 35.48 23.73
CA CYS A 160 20.85 35.48 24.80
C CYS A 160 21.63 36.80 24.86
N GLU A 161 22.07 37.33 23.71
CA GLU A 161 22.75 38.63 23.63
C GLU A 161 21.87 39.78 24.16
N GLU A 162 20.55 39.71 23.94
CA GLU A 162 19.56 40.66 24.48
C GLU A 162 19.22 40.42 25.97
N GLY A 163 19.80 39.42 26.62
CA GLY A 163 19.55 39.08 28.02
C GLY A 163 18.21 38.37 28.27
N ARG A 164 17.52 37.90 27.21
CA ARG A 164 16.20 37.24 27.24
C ARG A 164 16.34 35.72 27.32
N TYR A 165 17.20 35.25 28.23
CA TYR A 165 17.56 33.83 28.35
C TYR A 165 16.36 32.91 28.58
N GLU A 166 15.38 33.35 29.37
CA GLU A 166 14.16 32.59 29.68
C GLU A 166 13.32 32.27 28.42
N GLU A 167 13.43 33.09 27.37
CA GLU A 167 12.70 32.89 26.11
C GLU A 167 13.40 31.89 25.17
N THR A 168 14.66 31.52 25.47
CA THR A 168 15.38 30.47 24.73
C THR A 168 15.01 29.06 25.18
N VAL A 169 14.41 28.94 26.38
CA VAL A 169 13.94 27.67 26.93
C VAL A 169 12.73 27.22 26.14
N VAL A 170 12.96 26.33 25.18
CA VAL A 170 11.88 25.60 24.53
C VAL A 170 11.29 24.68 25.58
N LYS A 171 10.08 24.98 26.08
CA LYS A 171 9.25 24.00 26.80
C LYS A 171 9.31 22.72 25.99
N GLU A 172 9.75 21.61 26.60
CA GLU A 172 9.88 20.32 25.92
C GLU A 172 8.64 20.09 25.07
N ALA A 173 8.79 20.26 23.76
CA ALA A 173 7.71 19.98 22.86
C ALA A 173 7.55 18.47 22.92
N ALA A 174 6.55 18.00 23.67
CA ALA A 174 6.18 16.60 23.70
C ALA A 174 6.20 16.12 22.25
N GLY A 175 7.11 15.18 21.95
CA GLY A 175 7.44 14.78 20.57
C GLY A 175 6.19 14.44 19.78
N ALA A 176 6.26 14.49 18.45
CA ALA A 176 5.10 14.19 17.62
C ALA A 176 4.46 12.85 18.04
N PRO A 177 3.14 12.80 18.29
CA PRO A 177 2.52 11.56 18.75
C PRO A 177 2.63 10.47 17.70
N GLU A 178 2.99 9.27 18.13
CA GLU A 178 3.20 8.10 17.27
C GLU A 178 1.90 7.32 17.01
N SER A 179 0.79 7.70 17.65
CA SER A 179 -0.52 7.07 17.51
C SER A 179 -1.65 8.06 17.80
N PHE A 180 -2.84 7.81 17.26
CA PHE A 180 -4.08 8.54 17.57
C PHE A 180 -4.49 8.34 19.02
N ARG A 181 -4.14 7.21 19.65
CA ARG A 181 -4.23 7.07 21.12
C ARG A 181 -3.47 8.17 21.85
N THR A 182 -2.21 8.39 21.50
CA THR A 182 -1.38 9.45 22.09
C THR A 182 -1.91 10.85 21.73
N VAL A 183 -2.49 11.03 20.53
CA VAL A 183 -3.20 12.28 20.18
C VAL A 183 -4.34 12.52 21.16
N TRP A 184 -5.16 11.49 21.41
CA TRP A 184 -6.33 11.59 22.28
C TRP A 184 -5.98 11.95 23.72
N GLU A 185 -4.95 11.31 24.27
CA GLU A 185 -4.42 11.60 25.61
C GLU A 185 -3.92 13.05 25.78
N ARG A 186 -3.60 13.73 24.67
CA ARG A 186 -3.07 15.09 24.67
C ARG A 186 -4.10 16.15 24.31
N LEU A 187 -5.34 15.78 23.97
CA LEU A 187 -6.36 16.75 23.53
C LEU A 187 -6.64 17.82 24.59
N ASP A 188 -6.59 17.46 25.88
CA ASP A 188 -6.80 18.39 27.00
C ASP A 188 -5.76 19.53 27.07
N SER A 189 -4.62 19.40 26.38
CA SER A 189 -3.65 20.49 26.27
C SER A 189 -4.06 21.60 25.29
N LEU A 190 -5.13 21.40 24.50
CA LEU A 190 -5.65 22.35 23.52
C LEU A 190 -6.84 23.13 24.12
N ASP A 191 -6.56 24.27 24.75
CA ASP A 191 -7.56 25.09 25.45
C ASP A 191 -8.63 25.75 24.54
N SER A 192 -8.32 25.93 23.25
CA SER A 192 -9.13 26.69 22.30
C SER A 192 -9.73 25.82 21.21
N VAL A 193 -9.53 24.50 21.31
CA VAL A 193 -10.21 23.48 20.49
C VAL A 193 -11.11 22.67 21.41
N LEU A 194 -12.36 22.46 20.98
CA LEU A 194 -13.31 21.59 21.65
C LEU A 194 -13.50 20.33 20.81
N VAL A 195 -13.09 19.17 21.30
CA VAL A 195 -13.27 17.91 20.57
C VAL A 195 -14.55 17.24 21.02
N THR A 196 -15.50 17.09 20.10
CA THR A 196 -16.76 16.34 20.27
C THR A 196 -16.80 15.06 19.43
N ALA A 197 -15.74 14.81 18.68
CA ALA A 197 -15.56 13.62 17.85
C ALA A 197 -15.54 12.32 18.67
N ASP A 198 -16.05 11.24 18.06
CA ASP A 198 -15.91 9.89 18.58
C ASP A 198 -14.45 9.42 18.46
N ALA A 199 -13.83 9.11 19.61
CA ALA A 199 -12.46 8.63 19.72
C ALA A 199 -12.22 7.37 18.89
N GLN A 200 -13.21 6.48 18.80
CA GLN A 200 -13.03 5.17 18.19
C GLN A 200 -12.65 5.27 16.72
N ARG A 201 -13.21 6.26 15.99
CA ARG A 201 -12.88 6.51 14.57
C ARG A 201 -11.44 6.93 14.34
N ALA A 202 -10.86 7.65 15.30
CA ALA A 202 -9.45 8.02 15.25
C ALA A 202 -8.56 6.83 15.61
N LEU A 203 -8.93 6.05 16.63
CA LEU A 203 -8.16 4.89 17.09
C LEU A 203 -8.08 3.77 16.05
N GLU A 204 -9.13 3.57 15.24
CA GLU A 204 -9.13 2.63 14.11
C GLU A 204 -8.01 2.92 13.08
N LEU A 205 -7.50 4.16 13.01
CA LEU A 205 -6.42 4.52 12.10
C LEU A 205 -5.04 4.05 12.55
N ASP A 206 -4.88 3.68 13.83
CA ASP A 206 -3.59 3.23 14.38
C ASP A 206 -3.15 1.88 13.80
N ASP A 207 -4.08 1.04 13.38
CA ASP A 207 -3.81 -0.29 12.80
C ASP A 207 -3.24 -0.20 11.37
N ALA A 208 -3.34 0.97 10.73
CA ALA A 208 -2.81 1.17 9.39
C ALA A 208 -1.28 1.35 9.40
N GLN A 209 -0.60 0.87 8.35
CA GLN A 209 0.86 1.02 8.20
C GLN A 209 1.34 2.48 8.32
N ARG A 210 0.50 3.44 7.92
CA ARG A 210 0.77 4.89 7.96
C ARG A 210 0.14 5.60 9.18
N GLY A 211 -0.46 4.85 10.12
CA GLY A 211 -1.17 5.39 11.29
C GLY A 211 -0.33 6.40 12.08
N HIS A 212 0.92 6.07 12.38
CA HIS A 212 1.85 6.97 13.09
C HIS A 212 2.10 8.31 12.36
N ILE A 213 2.23 8.30 11.03
CA ILE A 213 2.41 9.52 10.22
C ILE A 213 1.13 10.36 10.28
N TRP A 214 -0.02 9.70 10.16
CA TRP A 214 -1.31 10.36 10.22
C TRP A 214 -1.59 10.96 11.60
N ALA A 215 -1.23 10.28 12.68
CA ALA A 215 -1.34 10.78 14.05
C ALA A 215 -0.48 12.03 14.28
N ALA A 216 0.80 11.97 13.91
CA ALA A 216 1.71 13.12 13.99
C ALA A 216 1.18 14.33 13.21
N LYS A 217 0.61 14.09 12.03
CA LYS A 217 0.06 15.13 11.17
C LYS A 217 -1.29 15.66 11.66
N ALA A 218 -2.18 14.81 12.17
CA ALA A 218 -3.42 15.22 12.80
C ALA A 218 -3.14 16.12 14.00
N TRP A 219 -2.17 15.76 14.84
CA TRP A 219 -1.72 16.60 15.95
C TRP A 219 -1.24 17.98 15.50
N LYS A 220 -0.43 18.04 14.44
CA LYS A 220 0.01 19.32 13.85
C LYS A 220 -1.18 20.17 13.39
N GLY A 221 -2.18 19.55 12.76
CA GLY A 221 -3.41 20.23 12.34
C GLY A 221 -4.24 20.76 13.52
N LEU A 222 -4.40 19.95 14.57
CA LEU A 222 -5.12 20.36 15.78
C LEU A 222 -4.44 21.51 16.50
N ARG A 223 -3.10 21.52 16.59
CA ARG A 223 -2.35 22.66 17.14
C ARG A 223 -2.54 23.93 16.30
N ALA A 224 -2.55 23.81 14.97
CA ALA A 224 -2.79 24.96 14.11
C ALA A 224 -4.22 25.53 14.30
N LEU A 225 -5.24 24.68 14.45
CA LEU A 225 -6.59 25.12 14.80
C LEU A 225 -6.64 25.80 16.17
N ASN A 226 -5.90 25.29 17.15
CA ASN A 226 -5.80 25.89 18.48
C ASN A 226 -5.12 27.26 18.44
N ALA A 227 -4.02 27.39 17.71
CA ALA A 227 -3.31 28.66 17.51
C ALA A 227 -4.19 29.69 16.78
N TYR A 228 -4.92 29.24 15.75
CA TYR A 228 -5.93 30.07 15.08
C TYR A 228 -7.01 30.57 16.02
N ALA A 229 -7.60 29.68 16.83
CA ALA A 229 -8.66 30.06 17.76
C ALA A 229 -8.17 31.08 18.80
N ARG A 230 -6.91 30.97 19.26
CA ARG A 230 -6.28 31.99 20.11
C ARG A 230 -6.09 33.31 19.36
N ALA A 231 -5.55 33.28 18.15
CA ALA A 231 -5.38 34.48 17.33
C ALA A 231 -6.73 35.18 17.04
N ALA A 232 -7.81 34.42 16.84
CA ALA A 232 -9.15 34.95 16.67
C ALA A 232 -9.64 35.69 17.93
N LYS A 233 -9.41 35.12 19.14
CA LYS A 233 -9.68 35.81 20.42
C LYS A 233 -8.87 37.10 20.56
N ASP A 234 -7.64 37.11 20.07
CA ASP A 234 -6.75 38.27 20.09
C ASP A 234 -7.05 39.30 18.98
N GLY A 235 -8.12 39.10 18.20
CA GLY A 235 -8.65 40.07 17.24
C GLY A 235 -8.34 39.78 15.77
N PHE A 236 -7.82 38.60 15.43
CA PHE A 236 -7.69 38.18 14.04
C PHE A 236 -9.07 38.08 13.35
N LYS A 237 -9.24 38.76 12.21
CA LYS A 237 -10.57 38.92 11.57
C LYS A 237 -10.92 37.85 10.53
N GLY A 238 -9.95 37.06 10.07
CA GLY A 238 -10.13 36.03 9.04
C GLY A 238 -10.61 34.67 9.59
N GLY A 239 -10.96 33.76 8.69
CA GLY A 239 -11.18 32.35 9.00
C GLY A 239 -9.87 31.55 9.04
N PHE A 240 -9.93 30.28 9.43
CA PHE A 240 -8.75 29.41 9.51
C PHE A 240 -7.95 29.33 8.20
N TYR A 241 -8.64 29.34 7.06
CA TYR A 241 -8.01 29.30 5.74
C TYR A 241 -7.14 30.54 5.47
N GLN A 242 -7.63 31.74 5.82
CA GLN A 242 -6.85 32.98 5.72
C GLN A 242 -5.72 32.98 6.75
N TYR A 243 -5.97 32.45 7.95
CA TYR A 243 -4.95 32.33 8.99
C TYR A 243 -3.73 31.54 8.50
N CYS A 244 -3.93 30.41 7.82
CA CYS A 244 -2.86 29.57 7.24
C CYS A 244 -1.96 30.28 6.22
N SER A 245 -2.33 31.48 5.73
CA SER A 245 -1.49 32.31 4.84
C SER A 245 -1.04 33.62 5.49
N SER A 246 -1.42 33.84 6.75
CA SER A 246 -0.99 34.98 7.54
C SER A 246 0.38 34.73 8.15
N GLN A 247 1.12 35.81 8.38
CA GLN A 247 2.41 35.76 9.08
C GLN A 247 2.28 35.21 10.51
N GLN A 248 1.13 35.43 11.16
CA GLN A 248 0.85 34.96 12.52
C GLN A 248 0.76 33.43 12.63
N SER A 249 0.53 32.72 11.52
CA SER A 249 0.46 31.25 11.53
C SER A 249 1.81 30.55 11.56
N GLY A 250 2.90 31.27 11.27
CA GLY A 250 4.23 30.66 11.13
C GLY A 250 4.30 29.54 10.08
N GLY A 251 3.31 29.40 9.20
CA GLY A 251 3.22 28.27 8.25
C GLY A 251 2.90 26.93 8.91
N GLU A 252 2.26 26.91 10.10
CA GLU A 252 1.96 25.69 10.85
C GLU A 252 1.12 24.66 10.06
N TRP A 253 0.23 25.11 9.16
CA TRP A 253 -0.57 24.20 8.33
C TRP A 253 -0.65 24.68 6.87
N PRO A 254 -0.45 23.79 5.87
CA PRO A 254 -0.54 24.19 4.47
C PRO A 254 -1.98 24.51 4.06
N ARG A 255 -2.22 25.71 3.51
CA ARG A 255 -3.54 26.14 2.99
C ARG A 255 -4.19 25.13 2.03
N LYS A 256 -3.40 24.47 1.17
CA LYS A 256 -3.90 23.46 0.20
C LYS A 256 -4.52 22.21 0.87
N GLN A 257 -4.22 21.98 2.14
CA GLN A 257 -4.76 20.87 2.93
C GLN A 257 -5.99 21.27 3.75
N VAL A 258 -6.51 22.49 3.54
CA VAL A 258 -7.77 22.95 4.13
C VAL A 258 -8.82 22.98 3.04
N ALA A 259 -9.97 22.35 3.28
CA ALA A 259 -11.18 22.51 2.48
C ALA A 259 -12.24 23.17 3.34
N LEU A 260 -12.87 24.23 2.84
CA LEU A 260 -13.92 24.96 3.57
C LEU A 260 -15.31 24.41 3.29
N VAL A 261 -15.49 23.79 2.13
CA VAL A 261 -16.76 23.25 1.65
C VAL A 261 -16.55 21.86 1.09
N GLU A 262 -17.59 21.05 1.21
CA GLU A 262 -17.68 19.74 0.56
C GLU A 262 -18.27 19.89 -0.84
N SER A 263 -18.00 18.92 -1.71
CA SER A 263 -18.60 18.97 -3.06
C SER A 263 -20.13 18.83 -2.96
N GLU A 264 -20.85 19.62 -3.75
CA GLU A 264 -22.31 19.61 -3.80
C GLU A 264 -22.87 18.21 -4.06
N THR A 265 -22.26 17.46 -5.00
CA THR A 265 -22.65 16.07 -5.29
C THR A 265 -22.53 15.16 -4.07
N THR A 266 -21.52 15.38 -3.23
CA THR A 266 -21.31 14.57 -2.02
C THR A 266 -22.29 14.98 -0.93
N MET A 267 -22.53 16.27 -0.73
CA MET A 267 -23.54 16.75 0.23
C MET A 267 -24.95 16.26 -0.11
N ASN A 268 -25.31 16.27 -1.41
CA ASN A 268 -26.63 15.80 -1.85
C ASN A 268 -26.85 14.29 -1.67
N ARG A 269 -25.80 13.48 -1.59
CA ARG A 269 -25.89 12.01 -1.49
C ARG A 269 -25.54 11.45 -0.11
N TRP A 270 -24.60 12.08 0.58
CA TRP A 270 -24.00 11.63 1.85
C TRP A 270 -23.78 12.80 2.82
N GLY A 271 -24.61 13.84 2.74
CA GLY A 271 -24.55 14.99 3.65
C GLY A 271 -24.78 14.60 5.11
N GLU A 272 -25.60 13.57 5.36
CA GLU A 272 -25.89 13.07 6.71
C GLU A 272 -24.64 12.57 7.45
N GLU A 273 -23.63 12.04 6.73
CA GLU A 273 -22.35 11.61 7.33
C GLU A 273 -21.51 12.80 7.83
N ARG A 274 -21.86 14.03 7.45
CA ARG A 274 -21.17 15.28 7.82
C ARG A 274 -21.89 16.05 8.91
N ILE A 275 -22.87 15.42 9.56
CA ILE A 275 -23.55 15.94 10.74
C ILE A 275 -22.87 15.33 11.97
N PHE A 276 -22.21 16.17 12.77
CA PHE A 276 -21.42 15.72 13.92
C PHE A 276 -21.91 16.32 15.23
N PRO A 277 -21.61 15.69 16.38
CA PRO A 277 -21.98 16.20 17.68
C PRO A 277 -21.37 17.58 17.96
N VAL A 278 -22.16 18.46 18.56
CA VAL A 278 -21.74 19.76 19.10
C VAL A 278 -22.41 19.99 20.47
N PRO A 279 -21.90 20.89 21.32
CA PRO A 279 -22.60 21.26 22.54
C PRO A 279 -23.99 21.84 22.23
N GLU A 280 -24.98 21.54 23.08
CA GLU A 280 -26.36 22.07 22.94
C GLU A 280 -26.44 23.60 22.96
N THR A 281 -25.42 24.26 23.54
CA THR A 281 -25.31 25.72 23.52
C THR A 281 -25.04 26.28 22.12
N VAL A 282 -24.44 25.48 21.24
CA VAL A 282 -24.14 25.83 19.84
C VAL A 282 -25.34 25.57 18.96
N ASP A 283 -25.94 24.38 19.07
CA ASP A 283 -27.18 24.01 18.40
C ASP A 283 -28.04 23.15 19.35
N ALA A 284 -29.31 23.50 19.51
CA ALA A 284 -30.20 22.83 20.47
C ALA A 284 -30.43 21.33 20.20
N SER A 285 -30.17 20.86 18.97
CA SER A 285 -30.23 19.43 18.63
C SER A 285 -29.00 18.64 19.11
N GLY A 286 -27.94 19.33 19.52
CA GLY A 286 -26.64 18.72 19.84
C GLY A 286 -25.86 18.26 18.60
N MET A 287 -26.31 18.60 17.39
CA MET A 287 -25.71 18.17 16.13
C MET A 287 -25.56 19.37 15.18
N ALA A 288 -24.46 19.42 14.41
CA ALA A 288 -24.25 20.43 13.38
C ALA A 288 -23.60 19.85 12.13
N GLU A 289 -23.99 20.38 10.97
CA GLU A 289 -23.30 20.10 9.72
C GLU A 289 -21.90 20.72 9.73
N MET A 290 -20.86 19.93 9.46
CA MET A 290 -19.49 20.41 9.29
C MET A 290 -18.95 19.98 7.94
N GLN A 291 -18.77 20.95 7.03
CA GLN A 291 -18.13 20.72 5.74
C GLN A 291 -16.62 21.02 5.78
N SER A 292 -16.21 21.96 6.63
CA SER A 292 -14.82 22.37 6.74
C SER A 292 -13.97 21.23 7.31
N HIS A 293 -12.87 20.91 6.62
CA HIS A 293 -12.02 19.80 7.01
C HIS A 293 -10.55 19.96 6.63
N LEU A 294 -9.69 19.30 7.41
CA LEU A 294 -8.26 19.14 7.13
C LEU A 294 -7.99 17.81 6.43
N LYS A 295 -7.16 17.84 5.40
CA LYS A 295 -6.69 16.67 4.66
C LYS A 295 -5.39 16.16 5.27
N ILE A 296 -5.47 15.11 6.10
CA ILE A 296 -4.29 14.51 6.73
C ILE A 296 -3.48 13.74 5.69
N ASP A 297 -4.14 12.99 4.82
CA ASP A 297 -3.51 12.44 3.62
C ASP A 297 -4.38 12.72 2.39
N SER A 298 -3.85 12.57 1.21
CA SER A 298 -4.64 12.59 -0.03
C SER A 298 -4.27 11.42 -0.95
N LYS A 299 -3.33 10.58 -0.52
CA LYS A 299 -2.88 9.38 -1.22
C LYS A 299 -3.46 8.14 -0.52
N GLY A 300 -4.04 7.22 -1.29
CA GLY A 300 -4.55 5.94 -0.80
C GLY A 300 -6.05 5.92 -0.44
N SER A 301 -6.58 4.74 -0.13
CA SER A 301 -8.01 4.52 0.13
C SER A 301 -8.49 5.08 1.47
N THR A 302 -7.71 4.93 2.55
CA THR A 302 -8.12 5.39 3.90
C THR A 302 -8.21 6.90 3.99
N SER A 303 -7.17 7.59 3.49
CA SER A 303 -7.05 9.03 3.41
C SER A 303 -7.77 9.77 4.58
N PRO A 304 -7.15 9.93 5.76
CA PRO A 304 -7.83 10.46 6.95
C PRO A 304 -8.14 11.96 6.89
N ARG A 305 -9.22 12.39 7.55
CA ARG A 305 -9.77 13.76 7.61
C ARG A 305 -10.00 14.19 9.06
N VAL A 306 -9.96 15.51 9.29
CA VAL A 306 -10.45 16.14 10.52
C VAL A 306 -11.52 17.15 10.14
N TYR A 307 -12.78 16.91 10.49
CA TYR A 307 -13.86 17.88 10.26
C TYR A 307 -14.03 18.78 11.47
N PHE A 308 -14.27 20.07 11.20
CA PHE A 308 -14.40 21.07 12.23
C PHE A 308 -15.44 22.14 11.88
N LEU A 309 -15.98 22.75 12.93
CA LEU A 309 -16.83 23.93 12.89
C LEU A 309 -16.08 25.10 13.54
N ASP A 310 -16.04 26.22 12.83
CA ASP A 310 -15.44 27.46 13.32
C ASP A 310 -16.46 28.26 14.13
N ASP A 311 -16.44 28.09 15.46
CA ASP A 311 -17.28 28.81 16.42
C ASP A 311 -16.47 29.88 17.18
N THR A 312 -15.37 30.37 16.58
CA THR A 312 -14.48 31.36 17.22
C THR A 312 -15.15 32.73 17.41
N LYS A 313 -16.12 33.06 16.56
CA LYS A 313 -16.95 34.26 16.64
C LYS A 313 -18.32 34.00 17.27
N GLY A 314 -18.61 32.76 17.64
CA GLY A 314 -19.87 32.35 18.22
C GLY A 314 -19.76 32.13 19.72
N ILE A 315 -20.62 31.26 20.25
CA ILE A 315 -20.87 31.15 21.70
C ILE A 315 -19.71 30.51 22.47
N THR A 316 -19.01 29.55 21.86
CA THR A 316 -17.90 28.86 22.53
C THR A 316 -16.60 29.64 22.42
N GLY A 317 -16.46 30.51 21.40
CA GLY A 317 -15.21 31.18 21.09
C GLY A 317 -14.09 30.20 20.74
N ARG A 318 -14.42 28.99 20.27
CA ARG A 318 -13.49 27.88 20.01
C ARG A 318 -13.72 27.27 18.63
N VAL A 319 -12.75 26.49 18.17
CA VAL A 319 -12.97 25.59 17.04
C VAL A 319 -13.48 24.26 17.58
N ILE A 320 -14.58 23.75 17.03
CA ILE A 320 -15.18 22.48 17.45
C ILE A 320 -14.77 21.40 16.44
N VAL A 321 -14.15 20.32 16.90
CA VAL A 321 -13.74 19.19 16.05
C VAL A 321 -14.73 18.06 16.24
N GLY A 322 -15.59 17.86 15.24
CA GLY A 322 -16.66 16.87 15.26
C GLY A 322 -16.28 15.49 14.72
N TYR A 323 -15.17 15.38 13.97
CA TYR A 323 -14.72 14.08 13.46
C TYR A 323 -13.21 14.04 13.22
N ILE A 324 -12.60 12.91 13.58
CA ILE A 324 -11.23 12.53 13.22
C ILE A 324 -11.29 11.06 12.81
N GLY A 325 -10.97 10.75 11.55
CA GLY A 325 -11.10 9.38 11.07
C GLY A 325 -10.76 9.22 9.60
N ALA A 326 -11.02 8.03 9.07
CA ALA A 326 -10.89 7.73 7.64
C ALA A 326 -11.78 8.66 6.79
N HIS A 327 -11.52 8.70 5.49
CA HIS A 327 -12.38 9.43 4.57
C HIS A 327 -13.82 8.91 4.64
N LEU A 328 -14.76 9.84 4.76
CA LEU A 328 -16.19 9.53 4.66
C LEU A 328 -16.59 9.18 3.23
N THR A 329 -17.79 8.63 3.06
CA THR A 329 -18.25 8.18 1.75
C THR A 329 -18.28 9.36 0.76
N ASN A 330 -17.77 9.12 -0.45
CA ASN A 330 -17.84 10.06 -1.58
C ASN A 330 -17.87 9.32 -2.92
N THR A 331 -17.85 10.08 -4.01
CA THR A 331 -17.87 9.56 -5.39
C THR A 331 -16.64 8.73 -5.81
N ARG A 332 -15.60 8.63 -4.98
CA ARG A 332 -14.33 7.95 -5.28
C ARG A 332 -14.02 6.77 -4.35
N THR A 333 -14.70 6.65 -3.22
CA THR A 333 -14.61 5.51 -2.30
C THR A 333 -15.87 4.67 -2.47
N ASN A 334 -15.80 3.67 -3.36
CA ASN A 334 -16.81 2.62 -3.51
C ASN A 334 -16.24 1.28 -3.04
#